data_AF-A0A7C6Z4Y3-F1
#
_entry.id   AF-A0A7C6Z4Y3-F1
#
_cell.length_a   1.000
_cell.length_b   1.000
_cell.length_c   1.000
_cell.angle_alpha   90.00
_cell.angle_beta   90.00
_cell.angle_gamma   90.00
#
_symmetry.space_group_name_H-M   'P 1'
#
loop_
_entity.id
_entity.type
_entity.pdbx_description
1 polymer ?
#
loop_
_entity_poly.entity_id
_entity_poly.type
_entity_poly.pdbx_seq_one_letter_code
_entity_poly.pdbx_strand_id
1 'polypeptide(L)'
;MKKILAIALTTLMLTGIVGCTQNTDSPETNISQENTDPAKETEDPQDPATDPVTDPNIPVTNDNSTSGDNTAPQESKPSTNTPPPKNTAPSKPQETVTPPKTPPAPTSPPESSKPSGENTAATLEDTMTKLLTGVKIDVLTGDTEVTADRFAWYFGIDPIEGAEGLASEAMITSVAHSISLLKLPEGVDPAKTAAAIEQKIDPRKWICVQAEKTVVKHKGNLILVIMSHKDIADGVAANFDAL
;
A
#
# COMPACT_ATOMS: atom_id res chain seq x y z
N MET A 1 -22.40 53.78 -0.01
CA MET A 1 -21.28 54.68 0.37
C MET A 1 -20.22 53.85 1.06
N LYS A 2 -18.95 53.94 0.65
CA LYS A 2 -17.84 53.16 1.25
C LYS A 2 -17.28 53.94 2.45
N LYS A 3 -17.17 53.33 3.63
CA LYS A 3 -16.43 53.88 4.77
C LYS A 3 -15.32 52.91 5.14
N ILE A 4 -14.09 53.41 5.10
CA ILE A 4 -12.87 52.68 5.43
C ILE A 4 -12.63 52.83 6.94
N LEU A 5 -12.29 51.73 7.61
CA LEU A 5 -11.79 51.73 8.99
C LEU A 5 -10.61 50.73 9.00
N ALA A 6 -9.41 51.20 8.67
CA ALA A 6 -8.45 51.84 9.57
C ALA A 6 -7.64 50.79 10.34
N ILE A 7 -6.42 50.54 9.85
CA ILE A 7 -5.42 49.62 10.40
C ILE A 7 -4.84 50.23 11.69
N ALA A 8 -4.78 49.45 12.77
CA ALA A 8 -4.05 49.82 13.98
C ALA A 8 -2.66 49.16 13.97
N LEU A 9 -1.60 49.96 14.04
CA LEU A 9 -0.21 49.54 13.97
C LEU A 9 0.54 49.95 15.24
N THR A 10 0.63 49.04 16.22
CA THR A 10 1.25 49.25 17.53
C THR A 10 1.63 47.89 18.15
N THR A 11 2.83 47.66 18.72
CA THR A 11 4.04 48.49 18.78
C THR A 11 5.28 47.60 18.87
N LEU A 12 6.42 48.07 18.35
CA LEU A 12 7.74 47.47 18.58
C LEU A 12 8.16 47.60 20.07
N MET A 13 8.76 46.56 20.65
CA MET A 13 9.51 46.60 21.92
C MET A 13 10.89 46.01 21.69
N LEU A 14 11.95 46.68 22.18
CA LEU A 14 13.34 46.39 21.81
C LEU A 14 14.33 46.70 22.95
N THR A 15 15.41 45.91 23.04
CA THR A 15 16.58 46.04 23.95
C THR A 15 16.32 45.74 25.43
N GLY A 16 17.30 45.31 26.26
CA GLY A 16 18.72 44.95 26.01
C GLY A 16 19.09 43.62 26.71
N ILE A 17 20.06 42.82 26.25
CA ILE A 17 21.54 43.02 26.18
C ILE A 17 22.23 43.01 27.56
N VAL A 18 23.00 41.94 27.83
CA VAL A 18 24.32 41.82 28.52
C VAL A 18 24.52 40.32 28.83
N GLY A 19 25.71 39.71 28.68
CA GLY A 19 27.04 40.24 28.34
C GLY A 19 27.93 39.23 27.60
N CYS A 20 29.25 39.50 27.57
CA CYS A 20 30.16 38.94 26.56
C CYS A 20 31.19 37.93 27.11
N THR A 21 31.60 37.00 26.25
CA THR A 21 32.93 36.34 26.18
C THR A 21 32.97 35.71 24.78
N GLN A 22 33.55 36.35 23.76
CA GLN A 22 34.99 36.47 23.48
C GLN A 22 35.72 35.13 23.46
N ASN A 23 36.00 34.63 22.26
CA ASN A 23 37.39 34.54 21.81
C ASN A 23 37.45 34.67 20.29
N THR A 24 38.43 35.44 19.82
CA THR A 24 38.80 35.61 18.41
C THR A 24 39.74 34.47 18.01
N ASP A 25 39.61 33.89 16.83
CA ASP A 25 40.45 34.33 15.69
C ASP A 25 40.02 33.71 14.36
N SER A 26 40.34 34.42 13.28
CA SER A 26 40.30 33.93 11.89
C SER A 26 41.26 34.77 11.05
N PRO A 27 42.12 34.12 10.25
CA PRO A 27 42.19 34.55 8.86
C PRO A 27 42.08 33.37 7.87
N GLU A 28 41.49 33.66 6.71
CA GLU A 28 41.54 32.79 5.54
C GLU A 28 42.94 32.80 4.92
N THR A 29 43.43 31.69 4.35
CA THR A 29 43.91 31.65 2.95
C THR A 29 44.31 30.24 2.46
N ASN A 30 43.47 29.71 1.56
CA ASN A 30 43.82 29.27 0.19
C ASN A 30 44.97 28.27 -0.12
N ILE A 31 44.64 27.30 -0.99
CA ILE A 31 45.48 26.42 -1.84
C ILE A 31 46.88 25.93 -1.40
N SER A 32 47.03 24.61 -1.41
CA SER A 32 47.82 23.94 -2.46
C SER A 32 47.35 22.49 -2.68
N GLN A 33 47.46 22.01 -3.93
CA GLN A 33 47.39 20.59 -4.26
C GLN A 33 48.79 19.98 -4.18
N GLU A 34 48.91 18.73 -3.76
CA GLU A 34 49.85 17.80 -4.40
C GLU A 34 49.28 16.37 -4.35
N ASN A 35 49.28 15.69 -5.50
CA ASN A 35 49.05 14.25 -5.61
C ASN A 35 50.37 13.63 -6.06
N THR A 36 50.90 12.66 -5.32
CA THR A 36 52.06 11.88 -5.77
C THR A 36 51.88 10.40 -5.43
N ASP A 37 52.11 9.55 -6.43
CA ASP A 37 51.90 8.10 -6.49
C ASP A 37 53.04 7.52 -7.38
N PRO A 38 53.19 6.21 -7.60
CA PRO A 38 53.64 5.16 -6.67
C PRO A 38 55.03 4.57 -7.02
N ALA A 39 55.61 3.82 -6.07
CA ALA A 39 56.58 2.73 -6.31
C ALA A 39 56.45 1.71 -5.16
N LYS A 40 56.34 0.37 -5.30
CA LYS A 40 56.68 -0.67 -6.30
C LYS A 40 58.06 -1.35 -6.11
N GLU A 41 57.99 -2.70 -6.10
CA GLU A 41 59.04 -3.75 -6.15
C GLU A 41 59.87 -4.10 -4.88
N THR A 42 60.23 -5.38 -4.58
CA THR A 42 59.68 -6.76 -4.86
C THR A 42 60.52 -7.83 -4.09
N GLU A 43 60.17 -9.15 -4.17
CA GLU A 43 60.87 -10.41 -3.72
C GLU A 43 60.55 -10.87 -2.26
N ASP A 44 59.72 -11.88 -1.92
CA ASP A 44 59.45 -13.27 -2.40
C ASP A 44 60.64 -14.26 -2.18
N PRO A 45 60.52 -15.62 -2.06
CA PRO A 45 59.35 -16.54 -1.91
C PRO A 45 59.49 -17.72 -0.87
N GLN A 46 58.46 -18.60 -0.81
CA GLN A 46 58.46 -20.04 -0.40
C GLN A 46 58.56 -20.44 1.11
N ASP A 47 58.13 -21.64 1.58
CA ASP A 47 57.85 -22.95 0.94
C ASP A 47 56.60 -23.70 1.56
N PRO A 48 56.05 -24.82 0.99
CA PRO A 48 54.67 -25.29 1.23
C PRO A 48 54.46 -26.73 1.82
N ALA A 49 53.20 -27.11 2.13
CA ALA A 49 52.73 -28.51 2.20
C ALA A 49 51.18 -28.70 2.16
N THR A 50 50.64 -29.04 0.98
CA THR A 50 49.69 -30.15 0.65
C THR A 50 48.59 -30.65 1.63
N ASP A 51 47.32 -30.39 1.26
CA ASP A 51 46.20 -31.31 0.91
C ASP A 51 46.33 -32.84 1.17
N PRO A 52 45.21 -33.63 1.39
CA PRO A 52 43.98 -33.55 0.56
C PRO A 52 42.58 -33.87 1.17
N VAL A 53 41.57 -33.71 0.31
CA VAL A 53 40.12 -33.99 0.43
C VAL A 53 39.78 -35.49 0.54
N THR A 54 38.65 -35.85 1.19
CA THR A 54 37.88 -37.08 0.86
C THR A 54 36.36 -36.88 1.10
N ASP A 55 35.54 -37.71 0.45
CA ASP A 55 34.11 -37.56 0.12
C ASP A 55 33.10 -38.07 1.20
N PRO A 56 31.81 -37.63 1.24
CA PRO A 56 30.88 -37.98 2.32
C PRO A 56 29.71 -38.91 1.90
N ASN A 57 29.66 -40.14 2.44
CA ASN A 57 28.39 -40.91 2.61
C ASN A 57 28.58 -42.26 3.35
N ILE A 58 28.06 -42.41 4.59
CA ILE A 58 27.51 -43.66 5.16
C ILE A 58 26.43 -43.27 6.20
N PRO A 59 25.24 -43.90 6.22
CA PRO A 59 24.19 -43.60 7.21
C PRO A 59 24.40 -44.31 8.56
N VAL A 60 23.90 -43.70 9.64
CA VAL A 60 23.79 -44.33 10.97
C VAL A 60 22.44 -45.02 11.10
N THR A 61 22.43 -46.34 11.31
CA THR A 61 21.25 -47.11 11.71
C THR A 61 21.20 -47.24 13.24
N ASN A 62 20.00 -47.14 13.81
CA ASN A 62 19.74 -47.37 15.24
C ASN A 62 18.44 -48.17 15.41
N ASP A 63 18.56 -49.50 15.34
CA ASP A 63 17.52 -50.41 15.83
C ASP A 63 17.73 -50.68 17.33
N ASN A 64 16.67 -50.52 18.13
CA ASN A 64 16.46 -51.38 19.30
C ASN A 64 14.95 -51.46 19.63
N SER A 65 14.51 -52.57 20.21
CA SER A 65 13.09 -52.92 20.38
C SER A 65 12.89 -53.93 21.53
N THR A 66 11.63 -54.18 21.92
CA THR A 66 11.18 -55.36 22.72
C THR A 66 11.52 -55.28 24.24
N SER A 67 10.68 -55.65 25.23
CA SER A 67 9.32 -56.26 25.25
C SER A 67 8.50 -55.90 26.52
N GLY A 68 7.24 -56.38 26.58
CA GLY A 68 6.36 -56.39 27.78
C GLY A 68 4.92 -55.92 27.44
N ASP A 69 3.99 -56.73 26.93
CA ASP A 69 3.45 -58.04 27.37
C ASP A 69 2.60 -57.90 28.66
N ASN A 70 1.32 -58.35 28.77
CA ASN A 70 0.49 -59.20 27.91
C ASN A 70 -1.05 -59.05 28.21
N THR A 71 -1.89 -59.74 27.42
CA THR A 71 -3.26 -60.26 27.73
C THR A 71 -4.51 -59.37 27.62
N ALA A 72 -5.55 -59.91 26.95
CA ALA A 72 -6.99 -59.58 27.03
C ALA A 72 -7.80 -60.91 27.15
N PRO A 73 -9.09 -60.93 27.53
CA PRO A 73 -10.18 -60.77 26.52
C PRO A 73 -11.51 -60.16 27.07
N GLN A 74 -12.64 -60.46 26.41
CA GLN A 74 -14.02 -59.93 26.55
C GLN A 74 -14.72 -60.26 27.91
N GLU A 75 -15.94 -59.82 28.27
CA GLU A 75 -17.14 -59.42 27.48
C GLU A 75 -18.17 -58.63 28.34
N SER A 76 -18.99 -57.75 27.71
CA SER A 76 -20.48 -57.63 27.91
C SER A 76 -21.09 -56.28 27.44
N LYS A 77 -22.36 -56.31 27.02
CA LYS A 77 -23.23 -55.15 26.67
C LYS A 77 -24.69 -55.54 26.99
N PRO A 78 -25.60 -54.60 27.35
CA PRO A 78 -26.62 -54.17 26.37
C PRO A 78 -27.11 -52.71 26.55
N SER A 79 -27.29 -51.92 25.47
CA SER A 79 -28.63 -51.40 25.02
C SER A 79 -29.07 -50.09 25.73
N THR A 80 -29.98 -49.22 25.24
CA THR A 80 -30.71 -49.00 23.97
C THR A 80 -31.12 -47.50 23.94
N ASN A 81 -31.55 -46.84 22.85
CA ASN A 81 -31.91 -47.27 21.48
C ASN A 81 -31.27 -46.24 20.47
N THR A 82 -31.79 -45.72 19.35
CA THR A 82 -33.02 -45.81 18.51
C THR A 82 -32.57 -45.66 17.01
N PRO A 83 -33.39 -45.48 15.93
CA PRO A 83 -33.08 -46.21 14.68
C PRO A 83 -32.81 -45.37 13.40
N PRO A 84 -32.15 -45.98 12.39
CA PRO A 84 -32.03 -45.45 11.02
C PRO A 84 -32.87 -46.21 9.97
N PRO A 85 -33.20 -45.57 8.83
CA PRO A 85 -33.39 -46.22 7.52
C PRO A 85 -32.30 -45.74 6.53
N LYS A 86 -31.41 -46.60 6.00
CA LYS A 86 -31.58 -47.73 5.05
C LYS A 86 -31.52 -47.28 3.58
N ASN A 87 -30.35 -47.42 2.97
CA ASN A 87 -30.11 -47.26 1.53
C ASN A 87 -30.72 -48.40 0.71
N THR A 88 -31.41 -48.06 -0.40
CA THR A 88 -31.59 -48.96 -1.56
C THR A 88 -31.68 -48.13 -2.85
N ALA A 89 -30.81 -48.41 -3.81
CA ALA A 89 -30.97 -48.10 -5.24
C ALA A 89 -31.18 -49.46 -5.97
N PRO A 90 -31.77 -49.54 -7.18
CA PRO A 90 -31.24 -48.86 -8.37
C PRO A 90 -32.26 -48.44 -9.48
N SER A 91 -31.70 -47.93 -10.58
CA SER A 91 -32.18 -47.98 -11.98
C SER A 91 -33.01 -46.82 -12.59
N LYS A 92 -32.50 -46.41 -13.76
CA LYS A 92 -33.04 -45.57 -14.86
C LYS A 92 -34.47 -45.96 -15.30
N PRO A 93 -35.26 -45.09 -15.98
CA PRO A 93 -34.88 -44.45 -17.26
C PRO A 93 -34.43 -42.98 -17.22
N GLN A 94 -34.02 -42.49 -18.38
CA GLN A 94 -33.64 -41.11 -18.68
C GLN A 94 -34.51 -40.65 -19.87
N GLU A 95 -35.23 -39.55 -19.72
CA GLU A 95 -35.77 -38.79 -20.86
C GLU A 95 -35.15 -37.40 -20.90
N THR A 96 -35.07 -36.85 -22.11
CA THR A 96 -34.28 -35.66 -22.44
C THR A 96 -35.10 -34.40 -22.27
N VAL A 97 -34.55 -33.39 -21.59
CA VAL A 97 -35.04 -32.00 -21.68
C VAL A 97 -33.90 -31.11 -22.17
N THR A 98 -34.16 -30.38 -23.26
CA THR A 98 -33.18 -29.64 -24.05
C THR A 98 -32.60 -28.43 -23.31
N PRO A 99 -31.29 -28.11 -23.43
CA PRO A 99 -30.74 -26.91 -22.83
C PRO A 99 -31.36 -25.62 -23.40
N PRO A 100 -31.69 -24.62 -22.56
CA PRO A 100 -32.13 -23.30 -23.02
C PRO A 100 -30.99 -22.54 -23.73
N LYS A 101 -31.37 -21.64 -24.64
CA LYS A 101 -30.45 -21.00 -25.60
C LYS A 101 -29.71 -19.79 -25.01
N THR A 102 -28.53 -19.56 -25.58
CA THR A 102 -27.69 -18.35 -25.52
C THR A 102 -28.46 -17.02 -25.43
N PRO A 103 -28.29 -16.25 -24.33
CA PRO A 103 -28.46 -14.79 -24.32
C PRO A 103 -27.35 -14.09 -25.13
N PRO A 104 -27.56 -12.86 -25.63
CA PRO A 104 -26.79 -12.30 -26.74
C PRO A 104 -25.34 -11.89 -26.40
N ALA A 105 -24.56 -11.67 -27.46
CA ALA A 105 -23.20 -11.11 -27.40
C ALA A 105 -23.18 -9.73 -26.72
N PRO A 106 -22.04 -9.32 -26.13
CA PRO A 106 -21.88 -7.97 -25.60
C PRO A 106 -21.97 -6.94 -26.74
N THR A 107 -23.04 -6.15 -26.74
CA THR A 107 -23.14 -4.94 -27.57
C THR A 107 -22.04 -3.96 -27.17
N SER A 108 -21.44 -3.28 -28.14
CA SER A 108 -20.36 -2.31 -27.92
C SER A 108 -20.75 -1.22 -26.89
N PRO A 109 -19.76 -0.64 -26.17
CA PRO A 109 -20.04 0.43 -25.21
C PRO A 109 -20.74 1.62 -25.88
N PRO A 110 -21.73 2.26 -25.22
CA PRO A 110 -22.21 3.55 -25.63
C PRO A 110 -21.15 4.62 -25.30
N GLU A 111 -20.26 4.88 -26.25
CA GLU A 111 -19.48 6.11 -26.26
C GLU A 111 -20.46 7.30 -26.26
N SER A 112 -20.56 8.00 -25.13
CA SER A 112 -21.46 9.14 -24.95
C SER A 112 -20.69 10.37 -24.45
N SER A 113 -19.55 10.63 -25.08
CA SER A 113 -18.78 11.86 -24.97
C SER A 113 -19.64 13.06 -25.41
N LYS A 114 -20.15 13.85 -24.46
CA LYS A 114 -20.73 15.17 -24.74
C LYS A 114 -20.20 16.22 -23.77
N PRO A 115 -19.49 17.26 -24.26
CA PRO A 115 -18.92 18.29 -23.40
C PRO A 115 -20.01 19.17 -22.79
N SER A 116 -19.80 19.58 -21.53
CA SER A 116 -20.71 20.47 -20.80
C SER A 116 -19.94 21.53 -20.00
N GLY A 117 -20.02 22.78 -20.47
CA GLY A 117 -19.80 23.98 -19.65
C GLY A 117 -18.39 24.21 -19.10
N GLU A 118 -17.59 25.02 -19.80
CA GLU A 118 -16.38 25.62 -19.24
C GLU A 118 -16.73 26.51 -18.03
N ASN A 119 -16.37 26.03 -16.83
CA ASN A 119 -16.26 26.80 -15.58
C ASN A 119 -15.22 26.08 -14.73
N THR A 120 -13.94 26.27 -15.08
CA THR A 120 -12.84 25.32 -14.78
C THR A 120 -12.34 25.37 -13.34
N ALA A 121 -13.22 25.01 -12.39
CA ALA A 121 -12.80 24.28 -11.21
C ALA A 121 -12.48 22.84 -11.65
N ALA A 122 -11.26 22.37 -11.40
CA ALA A 122 -10.87 21.01 -11.79
C ALA A 122 -11.69 19.96 -11.01
N THR A 123 -12.17 18.94 -11.71
CA THR A 123 -12.86 17.81 -11.09
C THR A 123 -11.89 16.88 -10.37
N LEU A 124 -12.40 15.94 -9.57
CA LEU A 124 -11.57 14.87 -9.03
C LEU A 124 -11.00 13.96 -10.14
N GLU A 125 -11.73 13.77 -11.25
CA GLU A 125 -11.27 12.99 -12.41
C GLU A 125 -10.12 13.69 -13.16
N ASP A 126 -10.22 15.00 -13.40
CA ASP A 126 -9.13 15.83 -13.94
C ASP A 126 -7.88 15.74 -13.05
N THR A 127 -8.10 15.73 -11.73
CA THR A 127 -7.04 15.72 -10.73
C THR A 127 -6.37 14.35 -10.66
N MET A 128 -7.15 13.26 -10.66
CA MET A 128 -6.63 11.89 -10.76
C MET A 128 -5.82 11.72 -12.05
N THR A 129 -6.35 12.16 -13.19
CA THR A 129 -5.67 12.11 -14.50
C THR A 129 -4.30 12.80 -14.45
N LYS A 130 -4.22 14.01 -13.88
CA LYS A 130 -2.94 14.73 -13.68
C LYS A 130 -1.98 13.98 -12.76
N LEU A 131 -2.49 13.38 -11.68
CA LEU A 131 -1.67 12.65 -10.71
C LEU A 131 -1.07 11.35 -11.26
N LEU A 132 -1.80 10.64 -12.12
CA LEU A 132 -1.31 9.42 -12.78
C LEU A 132 -0.48 9.71 -14.05
N THR A 133 -0.52 10.94 -14.57
CA THR A 133 0.22 11.34 -15.79
C THR A 133 1.72 11.12 -15.63
N GLY A 134 2.32 10.37 -16.57
CA GLY A 134 3.76 10.06 -16.59
C GLY A 134 4.19 8.98 -15.59
N VAL A 135 3.32 8.51 -14.70
CA VAL A 135 3.60 7.40 -13.78
C VAL A 135 3.38 6.08 -14.50
N LYS A 136 4.35 5.16 -14.44
CA LYS A 136 4.23 3.86 -15.08
C LYS A 136 3.42 2.90 -14.20
N ILE A 137 2.20 2.59 -14.63
CA ILE A 137 1.30 1.66 -13.94
C ILE A 137 1.03 0.49 -14.89
N ASP A 138 1.72 -0.65 -14.69
CA ASP A 138 1.63 -1.84 -15.56
C ASP A 138 0.39 -2.72 -15.29
N VAL A 139 -0.64 -2.17 -14.64
CA VAL A 139 -1.89 -2.87 -14.31
C VAL A 139 -3.10 -2.04 -14.73
N LEU A 140 -4.15 -2.70 -15.19
CA LEU A 140 -5.41 -2.02 -15.52
C LEU A 140 -6.07 -1.53 -14.23
N THR A 141 -6.24 -0.23 -14.09
CA THR A 141 -7.01 0.40 -13.01
C THR A 141 -8.43 0.70 -13.44
N GLY A 142 -9.31 0.91 -12.46
CA GLY A 142 -10.65 1.43 -12.66
C GLY A 142 -10.97 2.48 -11.60
N ASP A 143 -11.54 3.60 -12.04
CA ASP A 143 -11.94 4.70 -11.16
C ASP A 143 -13.35 4.45 -10.58
N THR A 144 -13.58 4.92 -9.35
CA THR A 144 -14.83 4.71 -8.61
C THR A 144 -15.06 5.83 -7.61
N GLU A 145 -16.27 6.41 -7.61
CA GLU A 145 -16.72 7.36 -6.60
C GLU A 145 -16.77 6.71 -5.21
N VAL A 146 -16.22 7.37 -4.19
CA VAL A 146 -16.15 6.84 -2.83
C VAL A 146 -17.43 7.16 -2.06
N THR A 147 -18.40 6.25 -2.17
CA THR A 147 -19.65 6.28 -1.41
C THR A 147 -19.43 6.02 0.09
N ALA A 148 -20.39 6.46 0.93
CA ALA A 148 -20.28 6.39 2.38
C ALA A 148 -20.10 4.96 2.95
N ASP A 149 -20.66 3.93 2.30
CA ASP A 149 -20.44 2.52 2.67
C ASP A 149 -19.01 2.04 2.42
N ARG A 150 -18.23 2.74 1.57
CA ARG A 150 -16.85 2.41 1.22
C ARG A 150 -15.81 3.37 1.80
N PHE A 151 -16.20 4.48 2.41
CA PHE A 151 -15.29 5.53 2.86
C PHE A 151 -14.13 4.99 3.73
N ALA A 152 -14.43 4.07 4.66
CA ALA A 152 -13.43 3.43 5.51
C ALA A 152 -12.43 2.53 4.76
N TRP A 153 -12.80 1.94 3.61
CA TRP A 153 -11.91 1.13 2.76
C TRP A 153 -10.84 1.96 2.04
N TYR A 154 -11.13 3.24 1.80
CA TYR A 154 -10.22 4.17 1.11
C TYR A 154 -9.46 5.09 2.07
N PHE A 155 -10.07 5.43 3.22
CA PHE A 155 -9.55 6.47 4.13
C PHE A 155 -9.35 5.99 5.58
N GLY A 156 -9.76 4.78 5.97
CA GLY A 156 -9.58 4.26 7.34
C GLY A 156 -10.38 4.99 8.44
N ILE A 157 -11.23 5.96 8.06
CA ILE A 157 -12.06 6.79 8.93
C ILE A 157 -13.54 6.66 8.55
N ASP A 158 -14.43 7.12 9.44
CA ASP A 158 -15.86 7.23 9.19
C ASP A 158 -16.17 8.30 8.11
N PRO A 159 -17.31 8.20 7.40
CA PRO A 159 -17.70 9.17 6.37
C PRO A 159 -17.82 10.61 6.88
N ILE A 160 -17.34 11.55 6.06
CA ILE A 160 -17.46 12.99 6.31
C ILE A 160 -18.62 13.53 5.47
N GLU A 161 -19.65 14.09 6.12
CA GLU A 161 -20.81 14.70 5.43
C GLU A 161 -20.34 15.83 4.50
N GLY A 162 -20.80 15.82 3.25
CA GLY A 162 -20.44 16.84 2.25
C GLY A 162 -19.03 16.72 1.66
N ALA A 163 -18.27 15.68 1.98
CA ALA A 163 -17.01 15.39 1.28
C ALA A 163 -17.25 14.56 0.01
N GLU A 164 -16.47 14.85 -1.03
CA GLU A 164 -16.44 14.07 -2.28
C GLU A 164 -15.18 13.21 -2.32
N GLY A 165 -15.27 11.97 -2.81
CA GLY A 165 -14.10 11.11 -2.96
C GLY A 165 -14.10 10.32 -4.26
N LEU A 166 -12.90 10.07 -4.79
CA LEU A 166 -12.67 9.30 -6.01
C LEU A 166 -11.44 8.42 -5.82
N ALA A 167 -11.53 7.14 -6.14
CA ALA A 167 -10.41 6.20 -6.05
C ALA A 167 -10.17 5.46 -7.36
N SER A 168 -8.91 5.35 -7.76
CA SER A 168 -8.43 4.46 -8.81
C SER A 168 -7.77 3.24 -8.17
N GLU A 169 -8.35 2.05 -8.33
CA GLU A 169 -7.78 0.79 -7.82
C GLU A 169 -7.48 -0.17 -8.98
N ALA A 170 -6.53 -1.09 -8.79
CA ALA A 170 -6.29 -2.15 -9.77
C ALA A 170 -7.52 -3.07 -9.89
N MET A 171 -7.92 -3.39 -11.13
CA MET A 171 -9.05 -4.29 -11.42
C MET A 171 -8.77 -5.77 -11.06
N ILE A 172 -7.59 -6.08 -10.51
CA ILE A 172 -7.16 -7.43 -10.12
C ILE A 172 -6.85 -7.41 -8.61
N THR A 173 -7.62 -8.15 -7.83
CA THR A 173 -7.57 -8.14 -6.35
C THR A 173 -6.29 -8.73 -5.74
N SER A 174 -5.42 -9.32 -6.56
CA SER A 174 -4.07 -9.76 -6.17
C SER A 174 -2.99 -8.70 -6.44
N VAL A 175 -3.37 -7.42 -6.59
CA VAL A 175 -2.46 -6.28 -6.72
C VAL A 175 -2.84 -5.22 -5.67
N ALA A 176 -1.89 -4.87 -4.81
CA ALA A 176 -2.09 -3.84 -3.78
C ALA A 176 -1.83 -2.44 -4.36
N HIS A 177 -2.75 -1.97 -5.21
CA HIS A 177 -2.69 -0.66 -5.84
C HIS A 177 -4.03 0.09 -5.67
N SER A 178 -3.95 1.26 -5.02
CA SER A 178 -5.07 2.14 -4.70
C SER A 178 -4.57 3.59 -4.58
N ILE A 179 -5.10 4.49 -5.42
CA ILE A 179 -4.86 5.93 -5.38
C ILE A 179 -6.19 6.60 -5.11
N SER A 180 -6.35 7.28 -3.98
CA SER A 180 -7.63 7.83 -3.52
C SER A 180 -7.54 9.32 -3.21
N LEU A 181 -8.48 10.10 -3.75
CA LEU A 181 -8.66 11.51 -3.48
C LEU A 181 -9.88 11.75 -2.61
N LEU A 182 -9.78 12.71 -1.69
CA LEU A 182 -10.86 13.16 -0.81
C LEU A 182 -10.87 14.69 -0.79
N LYS A 183 -11.91 15.31 -1.36
CA LYS A 183 -12.15 16.76 -1.30
C LYS A 183 -13.10 17.05 -0.14
N LEU A 184 -12.59 17.75 0.87
CA LEU A 184 -13.35 18.10 2.07
C LEU A 184 -14.24 19.33 1.84
N PRO A 185 -15.40 19.43 2.52
CA PRO A 185 -16.20 20.64 2.54
C PRO A 185 -15.55 21.75 3.37
N GLU A 186 -16.08 22.97 3.27
CA GLU A 186 -15.62 24.10 4.09
C GLU A 186 -15.82 23.81 5.60
N GLY A 187 -14.89 24.31 6.42
CA GLY A 187 -14.92 24.15 7.88
C GLY A 187 -14.33 22.85 8.43
N VAL A 188 -14.03 21.86 7.58
CA VAL A 188 -13.29 20.65 7.98
C VAL A 188 -11.79 20.88 7.87
N ASP A 189 -11.04 20.49 8.90
CA ASP A 189 -9.58 20.64 8.96
C ASP A 189 -8.86 19.56 8.12
N PRO A 190 -8.16 19.93 7.04
CA PRO A 190 -7.50 18.97 6.14
C PRO A 190 -6.26 18.33 6.76
N ALA A 191 -5.51 19.05 7.61
CA ALA A 191 -4.30 18.53 8.24
C ALA A 191 -4.65 17.50 9.32
N LYS A 192 -5.63 17.82 10.16
CA LYS A 192 -6.18 16.89 11.15
C LYS A 192 -6.81 15.66 10.50
N THR A 193 -7.51 15.84 9.38
CA THR A 193 -8.15 14.73 8.66
C THR A 193 -7.10 13.83 7.99
N ALA A 194 -6.09 14.40 7.33
CA ALA A 194 -4.96 13.64 6.78
C ALA A 194 -4.22 12.83 7.85
N ALA A 195 -3.92 13.43 9.01
CA ALA A 195 -3.30 12.73 10.13
C ALA A 195 -4.18 11.61 10.73
N ALA A 196 -5.51 11.79 10.74
CA ALA A 196 -6.44 10.75 11.20
C ALA A 196 -6.58 9.58 10.21
N ILE A 197 -6.41 9.84 8.91
CA ILE A 197 -6.33 8.83 7.85
C ILE A 197 -5.01 8.07 7.97
N GLU A 198 -3.88 8.77 8.05
CA GLU A 198 -2.53 8.18 8.14
C GLU A 198 -2.37 7.26 9.36
N GLN A 199 -3.02 7.58 10.48
CA GLN A 199 -3.02 6.75 11.70
C GLN A 199 -3.88 5.48 11.62
N LYS A 200 -4.78 5.35 10.63
CA LYS A 200 -5.78 4.27 10.57
C LYS A 200 -5.83 3.49 9.25
N ILE A 201 -5.27 4.02 8.17
CA ILE A 201 -5.30 3.38 6.86
C ILE A 201 -4.44 2.11 6.89
N ASP A 202 -5.04 0.96 6.57
CA ASP A 202 -4.35 -0.33 6.60
C ASP A 202 -3.71 -0.64 5.23
N PRO A 203 -2.36 -0.63 5.10
CA PRO A 203 -1.68 -1.06 3.86
C PRO A 203 -2.00 -2.51 3.49
N ARG A 204 -2.52 -3.30 4.43
CA ARG A 204 -2.83 -4.73 4.34
C ARG A 204 -4.35 -4.99 4.29
N LYS A 205 -5.15 -3.98 3.89
CA LYS A 205 -6.61 -4.13 3.70
C LYS A 205 -7.02 -5.27 2.76
N TRP A 206 -6.13 -5.69 1.86
CA TRP A 206 -6.31 -6.88 1.00
C TRP A 206 -5.77 -8.15 1.69
N ILE A 207 -6.56 -9.23 1.71
CA ILE A 207 -6.16 -10.48 2.39
C ILE A 207 -4.95 -11.19 1.75
N CYS A 208 -4.72 -11.01 0.45
CA CYS A 208 -3.66 -11.69 -0.31
C CYS A 208 -2.35 -10.91 -0.44
N VAL A 209 -2.40 -9.57 -0.29
CA VAL A 209 -1.32 -8.65 -0.69
C VAL A 209 -1.29 -7.42 0.21
N GLN A 210 -0.15 -6.73 0.27
CA GLN A 210 0.03 -5.52 1.05
C GLN A 210 0.70 -4.46 0.18
N ALA A 211 0.34 -3.19 0.37
CA ALA A 211 1.03 -2.08 -0.26
C ALA A 211 2.49 -2.01 0.23
N GLU A 212 3.42 -1.86 -0.72
CA GLU A 212 4.85 -1.68 -0.43
C GLU A 212 5.10 -0.32 0.24
N LYS A 213 4.39 0.71 -0.24
CA LYS A 213 4.41 2.07 0.33
C LYS A 213 3.00 2.62 0.47
N THR A 214 2.73 3.19 1.64
CA THR A 214 1.58 4.09 1.88
C THR A 214 2.07 5.53 1.98
N VAL A 215 1.28 6.47 1.47
CA VAL A 215 1.52 7.91 1.58
C VAL A 215 0.18 8.62 1.79
N VAL A 216 0.11 9.55 2.74
CA VAL A 216 -1.04 10.46 2.92
C VAL A 216 -0.53 11.90 2.83
N LYS A 217 -1.17 12.73 2.02
CA LYS A 217 -0.79 14.14 1.78
C LYS A 217 -2.03 15.02 1.64
N HIS A 218 -1.90 16.32 1.86
CA HIS A 218 -2.99 17.27 1.65
C HIS A 218 -2.51 18.59 1.04
N LYS A 219 -3.37 19.25 0.28
CA LYS A 219 -3.16 20.56 -0.35
C LYS A 219 -4.50 21.29 -0.42
N GLY A 220 -4.62 22.43 0.26
CA GLY A 220 -5.92 23.06 0.50
C GLY A 220 -6.86 22.09 1.23
N ASN A 221 -8.10 21.95 0.74
CA ASN A 221 -9.10 21.00 1.21
C ASN A 221 -9.02 19.61 0.54
N LEU A 222 -8.05 19.37 -0.35
CA LEU A 222 -7.86 18.08 -1.02
C LEU A 222 -6.85 17.22 -0.25
N ILE A 223 -7.23 15.98 0.04
CA ILE A 223 -6.37 14.93 0.58
C ILE A 223 -6.12 13.87 -0.51
N LEU A 224 -4.89 13.35 -0.54
CA LEU A 224 -4.46 12.21 -1.35
C LEU A 224 -4.01 11.09 -0.42
N VAL A 225 -4.49 9.87 -0.67
CA VAL A 225 -4.00 8.62 -0.11
C VAL A 225 -3.47 7.75 -1.25
N ILE A 226 -2.27 7.20 -1.06
CA ILE A 226 -1.65 6.24 -1.96
C ILE A 226 -1.35 4.98 -1.17
N MET A 227 -1.68 3.82 -1.75
CA MET A 227 -1.22 2.49 -1.34
C MET A 227 -0.78 1.76 -2.61
N SER A 228 0.53 1.61 -2.83
CA SER A 228 1.08 1.08 -4.09
C SER A 228 2.50 0.52 -3.93
N HIS A 229 3.11 0.11 -5.05
CA HIS A 229 4.56 0.00 -5.19
C HIS A 229 5.26 1.34 -4.98
N LYS A 230 6.50 1.30 -4.50
CA LYS A 230 7.24 2.50 -4.06
C LYS A 230 7.46 3.52 -5.18
N ASP A 231 7.79 3.08 -6.39
CA ASP A 231 8.06 3.94 -7.54
C ASP A 231 6.79 4.68 -8.03
N ILE A 232 5.68 3.95 -8.15
CA ILE A 232 4.36 4.52 -8.43
C ILE A 232 3.97 5.51 -7.33
N ALA A 233 4.18 5.14 -6.06
CA ALA A 233 3.83 5.99 -4.92
C ALA A 233 4.67 7.27 -4.83
N ASP A 234 5.96 7.20 -5.14
CA ASP A 234 6.82 8.38 -5.19
C ASP A 234 6.45 9.29 -6.37
N GLY A 235 6.14 8.73 -7.55
CA GLY A 235 5.71 9.48 -8.74
C GLY A 235 4.38 10.21 -8.54
N VAL A 236 3.34 9.52 -8.07
CA VAL A 236 2.03 10.14 -7.78
C VAL A 236 2.15 11.19 -6.66
N ALA A 237 2.96 10.93 -5.63
CA ALA A 237 3.18 11.88 -4.55
C ALA A 237 3.93 13.15 -5.02
N ALA A 238 4.86 13.04 -5.97
CA ALA A 238 5.56 14.18 -6.57
C ALA A 238 4.62 15.00 -7.49
N ASN A 239 3.80 14.34 -8.30
CA ASN A 239 2.77 15.00 -9.09
C ASN A 239 1.78 15.79 -8.21
N PHE A 240 1.46 15.30 -7.01
CA PHE A 240 0.61 16.01 -6.05
C PHE A 240 1.27 17.28 -5.49
N ASP A 241 2.59 17.28 -5.27
CA ASP A 241 3.31 18.49 -4.85
C ASP A 241 3.31 19.56 -5.95
N ALA A 242 3.24 19.15 -7.23
CA ALA A 242 3.22 20.03 -8.39
C ALA A 242 1.83 20.61 -8.77
N LEU A 243 0.73 20.15 -8.15
CA LEU A 243 -0.64 20.67 -8.38
C LEU A 243 -0.86 22.15 -8.01
#